data_AF-A0A3N1H9T3-F1
#
_entry.id   AF-A0A3N1H9T3-F1
#
_cell.length_a   1.000
_cell.length_b   1.000
_cell.length_c   1.000
_cell.angle_alpha   90.00
_cell.angle_beta   90.00
_cell.angle_gamma   90.00
#
_symmetry.space_group_name_H-M   'P 1'
#
loop_
_entity.id
_entity.type
_entity.pdbx_description
1 polymer ?
#
loop_
_entity_poly.entity_id
_entity_poly.type
_entity_poly.pdbx_seq_one_letter_code
_entity_poly.pdbx_strand_id
1 'polypeptide(L)'
;MVGNLPVLRRRRALRAARMLDEVVDTQLPFLASFDEQRRRRSATYLAELVKLARDYRYYANGWIDAKELERRGQDAMAALTRLREDTSARPVTD
;
A
#
# COMPACT_ATOMS: atom_id res chain seq x y z
N MET A 1 -9.28 -23.08 -1.85
CA MET A 1 -10.60 -22.99 -2.52
C MET A 1 -11.09 -21.55 -2.38
N VAL A 2 -11.39 -20.89 -3.51
CA VAL A 2 -12.00 -19.57 -3.56
C VAL A 2 -13.48 -19.72 -3.24
N GLY A 3 -13.86 -19.46 -1.98
CA GLY A 3 -15.24 -19.49 -1.51
C GLY A 3 -15.85 -18.08 -1.46
N ASN A 4 -17.17 -17.99 -1.56
CA ASN A 4 -17.88 -16.71 -1.48
C ASN A 4 -17.59 -16.05 -0.11
N LEU A 5 -16.99 -14.84 -0.11
CA LEU A 5 -16.69 -14.15 1.14
C LEU A 5 -17.97 -13.66 1.82
N PRO A 6 -18.05 -13.78 3.17
CA PRO A 6 -19.09 -13.11 3.93
C PRO A 6 -19.14 -11.60 3.61
N VAL A 7 -20.34 -11.05 3.45
CA VAL A 7 -20.58 -9.64 3.06
C VAL A 7 -19.80 -8.66 3.93
N LEU A 8 -19.70 -8.93 5.24
CA LEU A 8 -18.93 -8.10 6.18
C LEU A 8 -17.43 -8.08 5.88
N ARG A 9 -16.83 -9.25 5.59
CA ARG A 9 -15.40 -9.34 5.27
C ARG A 9 -15.08 -8.66 3.95
N ARG A 10 -15.95 -8.84 2.94
CA ARG A 10 -15.85 -8.12 1.67
C ARG A 10 -15.92 -6.61 1.85
N ARG A 11 -16.89 -6.10 2.61
CA ARG A 11 -17.02 -4.66 2.90
C ARG A 11 -15.80 -4.11 3.63
N ARG A 12 -15.26 -4.84 4.60
CA ARG A 12 -14.05 -4.45 5.34
C ARG A 12 -12.83 -4.36 4.42
N ALA A 13 -12.64 -5.35 3.56
CA ALA A 13 -11.55 -5.36 2.59
C ALA A 13 -11.64 -4.18 1.61
N LEU A 14 -12.83 -3.89 1.08
CA LEU A 14 -13.05 -2.73 0.21
C LEU A 14 -12.83 -1.40 0.92
N ARG A 15 -13.21 -1.29 2.20
CA ARG A 15 -12.91 -0.10 3.00
C ARG A 15 -11.40 0.09 3.17
N ALA A 16 -10.66 -0.98 3.46
CA ALA A 16 -9.20 -0.90 3.58
C ALA A 16 -8.54 -0.48 2.26
N ALA A 17 -8.97 -1.05 1.12
CA ALA A 17 -8.50 -0.63 -0.19
C ALA A 17 -8.75 0.88 -0.43
N ARG A 18 -9.95 1.37 -0.11
CA ARG A 18 -10.30 2.78 -0.28
C ARG A 18 -9.45 3.71 0.60
N MET A 19 -9.20 3.35 1.85
CA MET A 19 -8.33 4.15 2.73
C MET A 19 -6.92 4.27 2.16
N LEU A 20 -6.39 3.21 1.54
CA LEU A 20 -5.08 3.24 0.89
C LEU A 20 -5.10 4.12 -0.36
N ASP A 21 -6.17 4.06 -1.17
CA ASP A 21 -6.33 4.94 -2.33
C ASP A 21 -6.37 6.42 -1.89
N GLU A 22 -7.13 6.75 -0.84
CA GLU A 22 -7.23 8.12 -0.32
C GLU A 22 -5.87 8.68 0.13
N VAL A 23 -5.02 7.86 0.75
CA VAL A 23 -3.65 8.24 1.12
C VAL A 23 -2.81 8.50 -0.14
N VAL A 24 -2.93 7.65 -1.16
CA VAL A 24 -2.20 7.81 -2.43
C VAL A 24 -2.65 9.09 -3.14
N ASP A 25 -3.95 9.30 -3.27
CA ASP A 25 -4.53 10.48 -3.92
C ASP A 25 -4.14 11.78 -3.20
N THR A 26 -4.04 11.74 -1.87
CA THR A 26 -3.58 12.90 -1.08
C THR A 26 -2.10 13.19 -1.31
N GLN A 27 -1.25 12.16 -1.44
CA GLN A 27 0.20 12.33 -1.52
C GLN A 27 0.72 12.58 -2.95
N LEU A 28 0.02 12.08 -3.97
CA LEU A 28 0.42 12.17 -5.37
C LEU A 28 0.75 13.61 -5.83
N PRO A 29 -0.07 14.63 -5.51
CA PRO A 29 0.20 16.01 -5.95
C PRO A 29 1.51 16.57 -5.42
N PHE A 30 1.95 16.15 -4.23
CA PHE A 30 3.19 16.65 -3.63
C PHE A 30 4.44 16.11 -4.35
N LEU A 31 4.36 14.96 -5.02
CA LEU A 31 5.49 14.39 -5.79
C LEU A 31 6.05 15.35 -6.84
N ALA A 32 5.18 16.17 -7.45
CA ALA A 32 5.58 17.12 -8.48
C ALA A 32 6.57 18.17 -7.95
N SER A 33 6.46 18.52 -6.66
CA SER A 33 7.33 19.50 -5.99
C SER A 33 8.67 18.93 -5.49
N PHE A 34 8.87 17.61 -5.54
CA PHE A 34 10.07 16.98 -5.02
C PHE A 34 11.22 16.99 -6.03
N ASP A 35 12.46 17.01 -5.51
CA ASP A 35 13.64 16.64 -6.27
C ASP A 35 13.54 15.19 -6.78
N GLU A 36 14.33 14.84 -7.79
CA GLU A 36 14.21 13.55 -8.47
C GLU A 36 14.42 12.35 -7.54
N GLN A 37 15.36 12.43 -6.60
CA GLN A 37 15.67 11.33 -5.69
C GLN A 37 14.55 11.12 -4.66
N ARG A 38 13.99 12.20 -4.13
CA ARG A 38 12.86 12.18 -3.21
C ARG A 38 11.58 11.76 -3.93
N ARG A 39 11.35 12.27 -5.14
CA ARG A 39 10.23 11.86 -6.01
C ARG A 39 10.24 10.36 -6.27
N ARG A 40 11.39 9.80 -6.66
CA ARG A 40 11.52 8.35 -6.90
C ARG A 40 11.22 7.53 -5.64
N ARG A 41 11.76 7.92 -4.48
CA ARG A 41 11.48 7.24 -3.20
C ARG A 41 10.01 7.29 -2.82
N SER A 42 9.40 8.47 -2.88
CA SER A 42 7.99 8.66 -2.57
C SER A 42 7.09 7.93 -3.58
N ALA A 43 7.44 7.90 -4.87
CA ALA A 43 6.72 7.11 -5.87
C ALA A 43 6.78 5.60 -5.57
N THR A 44 7.93 5.07 -5.16
CA THR A 44 8.04 3.66 -4.71
C THR A 44 7.15 3.39 -3.51
N TYR A 45 7.14 4.30 -2.53
CA TYR A 45 6.27 4.19 -1.35
C TYR A 45 4.79 4.14 -1.74
N LEU A 46 4.32 5.06 -2.60
CA LEU A 46 2.94 5.06 -3.08
C LEU A 46 2.61 3.81 -3.90
N ALA A 47 3.55 3.30 -4.69
CA ALA A 47 3.36 2.08 -5.46
C ALA A 47 3.10 0.87 -4.55
N GLU A 48 3.78 0.76 -3.39
CA GLU A 48 3.52 -0.30 -2.42
C GLU A 48 2.14 -0.18 -1.78
N LEU A 49 1.65 1.04 -1.48
CA LEU A 49 0.28 1.25 -1.01
C LEU A 49 -0.76 0.83 -2.06
N VAL A 50 -0.54 1.18 -3.33
CA VAL A 50 -1.43 0.79 -4.45
C VAL A 50 -1.48 -0.73 -4.62
N LYS A 51 -0.33 -1.42 -4.51
CA LYS A 51 -0.27 -2.88 -4.54
C LYS A 51 -1.11 -3.49 -3.42
N LEU A 52 -0.96 -3.00 -2.19
CA LEU A 52 -1.73 -3.50 -1.05
C LEU A 52 -3.23 -3.23 -1.22
N ALA A 53 -3.61 -2.06 -1.73
CA ALA A 53 -5.01 -1.74 -2.04
C ALA A 53 -5.60 -2.70 -3.09
N ARG A 54 -4.81 -3.10 -4.08
CA ARG A 54 -5.20 -4.10 -5.08
C ARG A 54 -5.35 -5.49 -4.47
N ASP A 55 -4.46 -5.91 -3.57
CA ASP A 55 -4.59 -7.20 -2.88
C ASP A 55 -5.84 -7.26 -2.00
N TYR A 56 -6.22 -6.17 -1.33
CA TYR A 56 -7.51 -6.09 -0.63
C TYR A 56 -8.71 -6.26 -1.57
N ARG A 57 -8.65 -5.74 -2.81
CA ARG A 57 -9.70 -5.96 -3.83
C ARG A 57 -9.71 -7.39 -4.33
N TYR A 58 -8.54 -8.01 -4.51
CA TYR A 58 -8.45 -9.43 -4.85
C TYR A 58 -9.09 -10.31 -3.79
N TYR A 59 -8.80 -10.04 -2.51
CA TYR A 59 -9.46 -10.72 -1.40
C TYR A 59 -10.97 -10.45 -1.39
N ALA A 60 -11.42 -9.21 -1.62
CA ALA A 60 -12.84 -8.88 -1.68
C ALA A 60 -13.59 -9.60 -2.81
N ASN A 61 -12.92 -9.88 -3.93
CA ASN A 61 -13.43 -10.64 -5.07
C ASN A 61 -13.24 -12.16 -4.91
N GLY A 62 -12.60 -12.62 -3.83
CA GLY A 62 -12.31 -14.02 -3.54
C GLY A 62 -11.09 -14.58 -4.28
N TRP A 63 -10.37 -13.80 -5.09
CA TRP A 63 -9.24 -14.29 -5.89
C TRP A 63 -8.05 -14.76 -5.03
N ILE A 64 -7.94 -14.24 -3.81
CA ILE A 64 -6.99 -14.72 -2.79
C ILE A 64 -7.75 -14.98 -1.48
N ASP A 65 -7.22 -15.88 -0.66
CA ASP A 65 -7.76 -16.14 0.67
C ASP A 65 -7.17 -15.20 1.74
N ALA A 66 -7.64 -15.33 2.98
CA ALA A 66 -7.20 -14.48 4.08
C ALA A 66 -5.72 -14.70 4.44
N LYS A 67 -5.21 -15.93 4.28
CA LYS A 67 -3.82 -16.28 4.59
C LYS A 67 -2.87 -15.63 3.58
N GLU A 68 -3.24 -15.65 2.32
CA GLU A 68 -2.49 -14.99 1.26
C GLU A 68 -2.57 -13.46 1.38
N LEU A 69 -3.73 -12.91 1.75
CA LEU A 69 -3.82 -11.47 2.07
C LEU A 69 -2.91 -11.10 3.23
N GLU A 70 -2.89 -11.89 4.31
CA GLU A 70 -2.03 -11.64 5.46
C GLU A 70 -0.54 -11.69 5.07
N ARG A 71 -0.14 -12.72 4.32
CA ARG A 71 1.24 -12.85 3.83
C ARG A 71 1.67 -11.64 3.00
N ARG A 72 0.85 -11.25 2.01
CA ARG A 72 1.13 -10.06 1.18
C ARG A 72 1.09 -8.76 1.97
N GLY A 73 0.22 -8.67 2.96
CA GLY A 73 0.15 -7.55 3.89
C GLY A 73 1.46 -7.40 4.69
N GLN A 74 2.00 -8.50 5.21
CA GLN A 74 3.28 -8.49 5.90
C GLN A 74 4.44 -8.09 4.98
N ASP A 75 4.48 -8.62 3.75
CA ASP A 75 5.48 -8.25 2.75
C ASP A 75 5.43 -6.75 2.42
N ALA A 76 4.23 -6.20 2.23
CA ALA A 76 4.01 -4.78 1.97
C ALA A 76 4.45 -3.92 3.16
N MET A 77 4.09 -4.31 4.39
CA MET A 77 4.52 -3.59 5.60
C MET A 77 6.04 -3.61 5.77
N ALA A 78 6.71 -4.74 5.47
CA ALA A 78 8.16 -4.82 5.49
C ALA A 78 8.80 -3.90 4.45
N ALA A 79 8.24 -3.82 3.24
CA ALA A 79 8.71 -2.90 2.21
C ALA A 79 8.54 -1.43 2.61
N LEU A 80 7.37 -1.06 3.16
CA LEU A 80 7.08 0.30 3.63
C LEU A 80 8.00 0.71 4.79
N THR A 81 8.31 -0.19 5.71
CA THR A 81 9.25 0.06 6.82
C THR A 81 10.65 0.36 6.29
N ARG A 82 11.17 -0.46 5.36
CA ARG A 82 12.48 -0.23 4.73
C ARG A 82 12.55 1.14 4.03
N LEU A 83 11.51 1.48 3.26
CA LEU A 83 11.45 2.78 2.56
C LEU A 83 11.41 3.96 3.54
N ARG A 84 10.79 3.79 4.72
CA ARG A 84 10.78 4.81 5.76
C ARG A 84 12.15 4.96 6.43
N GLU A 85 12.81 3.87 6.74
CA GLU A 85 14.16 3.85 7.31
C GLU A 85 15.17 4.53 6.37
N ASP A 86 15.11 4.21 5.07
CA ASP A 86 15.91 4.85 4.01
C ASP A 86 15.63 6.35 3.86
N THR A 87 14.46 6.82 4.32
CA THR A 87 14.10 8.23 4.33
C THR A 87 14.67 8.95 5.56
N SER A 88 14.68 8.31 6.72
CA SER A 88 15.23 8.86 7.98
C SER A 88 16.75 8.76 8.11
N ALA A 89 17.39 7.80 7.45
CA ALA A 89 18.82 7.52 7.62
C ALA A 89 19.76 8.50 6.88
N ARG A 90 19.21 9.41 6.07
CA ARG A 90 20.00 10.45 5.38
C ARG A 90 19.72 11.80 6.04
N PRO A 91 20.53 12.24 7.02
CA PRO A 91 20.44 13.61 7.48
C PRO A 91 20.75 14.51 6.28
N VAL A 92 19.87 15.48 6.06
CA VAL A 92 20.15 16.64 5.21
C VAL A 92 21.23 17.41 5.95
N THR A 93 22.48 17.12 5.64
CA THR A 93 23.59 18.04 5.91
C THR A 93 23.73 18.89 4.65
N ASP A 94 23.18 20.10 4.74
CA ASP A 94 23.68 21.27 4.01
C ASP A 94 24.81 21.87 4.84
#